data_AF-A0A7D4UFB7-F1
#
_entry.id   AF-A0A7D4UFB7-F1
#
_cell.length_a   1.000
_cell.length_b   1.000
_cell.length_c   1.000
_cell.angle_alpha   90.00
_cell.angle_beta   90.00
_cell.angle_gamma   90.00
#
_symmetry.space_group_name_H-M   'P 1'
#
loop_
_entity.id
_entity.type
_entity.pdbx_description
1 polymer ?
#
loop_
_entity_poly.entity_id
_entity_poly.type
_entity_poly.pdbx_seq_one_letter_code
_entity_poly.pdbx_strand_id
1 'polypeptide(L)'
;MVTEESLKERYANLDTAELLIIIADKGSFTPLAVSIAQLEIEKRGVSGDVIEQFEEEFEKLNRLHPEDYLADLKVWHKVVFFIVWIPNFSSSIRRAVIGDGDILRAQQANYYMVTGFFSLFIAAGADSYLPGTWFPALWATAFLLVYLFDRGYNRKRQEHDIQKRVDKKGPSSNFF
;
A
#
# COMPACT_ATOMS: atom_id res chain seq x y z
N MET A 1 -14.12 13.44 33.36
CA MET A 1 -13.03 14.32 32.88
C MET A 1 -11.73 13.59 33.13
N VAL A 2 -10.83 13.57 32.15
CA VAL A 2 -9.48 13.02 32.34
C VAL A 2 -8.66 14.07 33.08
N THR A 3 -8.14 13.73 34.26
CA THR A 3 -7.30 14.64 35.06
C THR A 3 -5.82 14.36 34.81
N GLU A 4 -4.97 15.37 34.99
CA GLU A 4 -3.52 15.26 34.79
C GLU A 4 -2.90 14.14 35.65
N GLU A 5 -3.33 14.03 36.90
CA GLU A 5 -2.88 12.99 37.83
C GLU A 5 -3.24 11.57 37.34
N SER A 6 -4.46 11.40 36.83
CA SER A 6 -4.90 10.11 36.27
C SER A 6 -4.11 9.70 35.01
N LEU A 7 -3.67 10.68 34.21
CA LEU A 7 -2.83 10.43 33.03
C LEU A 7 -1.41 10.06 33.44
N LYS A 8 -0.83 10.75 34.42
CA LYS A 8 0.52 10.43 34.93
C LYS A 8 0.58 9.01 35.50
N GLU A 9 -0.39 8.62 36.31
CA GLU A 9 -0.45 7.27 36.87
C GLU A 9 -0.61 6.21 35.77
N ARG A 10 -1.46 6.49 34.77
CA ARG A 10 -1.66 5.58 33.65
C ARG A 10 -0.38 5.44 32.80
N TYR A 11 0.29 6.54 32.48
CA TYR A 11 1.45 6.56 31.59
C TYR A 11 2.71 6.03 32.26
N ALA A 12 2.82 6.16 33.59
CA ALA A 12 3.87 5.50 34.36
C ALA A 12 3.84 3.97 34.22
N ASN A 13 2.66 3.38 34.00
CA ASN A 13 2.48 1.93 33.82
C ASN A 13 2.58 1.46 32.35
N LEU A 14 2.69 2.38 31.38
CA LEU A 14 2.84 2.03 29.97
C LEU A 14 4.29 1.69 29.64
N ASP A 15 4.48 0.86 28.62
CA ASP A 15 5.80 0.56 28.08
C ASP A 15 6.38 1.76 27.31
N THR A 16 7.71 1.83 27.24
CA THR A 16 8.41 2.92 26.53
C THR A 16 7.98 3.02 25.07
N ALA A 17 7.72 1.89 24.41
CA ALA A 17 7.22 1.86 23.04
C ALA A 17 5.83 2.53 22.92
N GLU A 18 4.94 2.30 23.88
CA GLU A 18 3.59 2.87 23.87
C GLU A 18 3.61 4.38 24.09
N LEU A 19 4.50 4.86 24.95
CA LEU A 19 4.72 6.29 25.17
C LEU A 19 5.28 6.98 23.92
N LEU A 20 6.21 6.33 23.20
CA LEU A 20 6.74 6.84 21.93
C LEU A 20 5.66 6.95 20.86
N ILE A 21 4.71 6.01 20.79
CA ILE A 21 3.54 6.12 19.87
C ILE A 21 2.71 7.36 20.20
N ILE A 22 2.43 7.62 21.48
CA ILE A 22 1.64 8.79 21.90
C ILE A 22 2.35 10.09 21.51
N ILE A 23 3.67 10.12 21.61
CA ILE A 23 4.49 11.28 21.20
C ILE A 23 4.46 11.43 19.68
N ALA A 24 4.57 10.34 18.93
CA ALA A 24 4.61 10.37 17.48
C ALA A 24 3.23 10.68 16.84
N ASP A 25 2.13 10.21 17.43
CA ASP A 25 0.75 10.42 16.95
C ASP A 25 0.06 11.63 17.60
N LYS A 26 0.64 12.83 17.43
CA LYS A 26 0.15 14.08 18.06
C LYS A 26 -1.30 14.44 17.66
N GLY A 27 -1.83 13.88 16.58
CA GLY A 27 -3.18 14.13 16.08
C GLY A 27 -4.28 13.36 16.79
N SER A 28 -3.98 12.17 17.31
CA SER A 28 -4.95 11.31 18.00
C SER A 28 -5.07 11.59 19.51
N PHE A 29 -4.15 12.37 20.08
CA PHE A 29 -4.07 12.65 21.51
C PHE A 29 -4.21 14.13 21.84
N THR A 30 -4.58 14.43 23.09
CA THR A 30 -4.65 15.83 23.56
C THR A 30 -3.23 16.37 23.79
N PRO A 31 -3.00 17.70 23.65
CA PRO A 31 -1.69 18.29 23.95
C PRO A 31 -1.19 17.99 25.37
N LEU A 32 -2.11 17.85 26.33
CA LEU A 32 -1.82 17.46 27.71
C LEU A 32 -1.32 16.02 27.80
N ALA A 33 -1.90 15.09 27.04
CA ALA A 33 -1.43 13.71 27.00
C ALA A 33 -0.01 13.63 26.41
N VAL A 34 0.24 14.34 25.30
CA VAL A 34 1.56 14.36 24.64
C VAL A 34 2.63 14.92 25.58
N SER A 35 2.36 16.01 26.30
CA SER A 35 3.33 16.59 27.24
C SER A 35 3.64 15.67 28.43
N ILE A 36 2.64 14.96 28.95
CA ILE A 36 2.85 13.98 30.03
C ILE A 36 3.66 12.78 29.54
N ALA A 37 3.42 12.31 28.32
CA ALA A 37 4.19 11.23 27.72
C ALA A 37 5.66 11.62 27.49
N GLN A 38 5.92 12.85 27.03
CA GLN A 38 7.28 13.39 26.88
C GLN A 38 8.01 13.42 28.22
N LEU A 39 7.38 13.95 29.28
CA LEU A 39 7.98 13.99 30.61
C LEU A 39 8.30 12.61 31.16
N GLU A 40 7.45 11.61 30.92
CA GLU A 40 7.68 10.24 31.38
C GLU A 40 8.81 9.55 30.58
N ILE A 41 8.93 9.84 29.28
CA ILE A 41 10.04 9.39 28.43
C ILE A 41 11.38 10.01 28.86
N GLU A 42 11.40 11.30 29.15
CA GLU A 42 12.56 12.00 29.69
C GLU A 42 12.99 11.43 31.05
N LYS A 43 12.02 11.14 31.93
CA LYS A 43 12.25 10.51 33.23
C LYS A 43 12.87 9.11 33.11
N ARG A 44 12.56 8.39 32.04
CA ARG A 44 13.14 7.07 31.71
C ARG A 44 14.53 7.16 31.06
N GLY A 45 15.03 8.37 30.80
CA GLY A 45 16.37 8.59 30.26
C GLY A 45 16.52 8.16 28.79
N VAL A 46 15.44 8.15 28.02
CA VAL A 46 15.49 7.89 26.58
C VAL A 46 16.12 9.11 25.90
N SER A 47 17.14 8.91 25.05
CA SER A 47 17.79 10.02 24.35
C SER A 47 16.88 10.62 23.28
N GLY A 48 17.04 11.93 23.03
CA GLY A 48 16.32 12.64 21.97
C GLY A 48 16.49 11.98 20.60
N ASP A 49 17.69 11.47 20.30
CA ASP A 49 17.99 10.78 19.05
C ASP A 49 17.11 9.54 18.82
N VAL A 50 16.75 8.80 19.87
CA VAL A 50 15.86 7.64 19.77
C VAL A 50 14.43 8.08 19.49
N ILE A 51 14.00 9.21 20.07
CA ILE A 51 12.68 9.77 19.84
C ILE A 51 12.55 10.24 18.38
N GLU A 52 13.57 10.94 17.86
CA GLU A 52 13.59 11.42 16.48
C GLU A 52 13.62 10.26 15.47
N GLN A 53 14.44 9.24 15.71
CA GLN A 53 14.45 8.02 14.90
C GLN A 53 13.08 7.32 14.91
N PHE A 54 12.44 7.23 16.07
CA PHE A 54 11.12 6.63 16.18
C PHE A 54 10.05 7.47 15.48
N GLU A 55 10.08 8.81 15.59
CA GLU A 55 9.18 9.69 14.86
C GLU A 55 9.35 9.54 13.34
N GLU A 56 10.58 9.43 12.82
CA GLU A 56 10.83 9.18 11.40
C GLU A 56 10.31 7.81 10.93
N GLU A 57 10.54 6.75 11.71
CA GLU A 57 10.04 5.41 11.40
C GLU A 57 8.51 5.36 11.46
N PHE A 58 7.93 5.99 12.48
CA PHE A 58 6.49 6.11 12.65
C PHE A 58 5.86 6.91 11.51
N GLU A 59 6.48 8.01 11.07
CA GLU A 59 6.01 8.78 9.93
C GLU A 59 6.13 8.00 8.63
N LYS A 60 7.20 7.22 8.41
CA LYS A 60 7.30 6.30 7.26
C LYS A 60 6.20 5.24 7.28
N LEU A 61 5.84 4.73 8.46
CA LEU A 61 4.75 3.77 8.64
C LEU A 61 3.37 4.40 8.43
N ASN A 62 3.15 5.63 8.92
CA ASN A 62 1.86 6.35 8.80
C ASN A 62 1.65 7.01 7.44
N ARG A 63 2.72 7.35 6.70
CA ARG A 63 2.63 7.77 5.29
C ARG A 63 2.01 6.71 4.40
N LEU A 64 1.99 5.46 4.84
CA LEU A 64 1.19 4.43 4.22
C LEU A 64 -0.28 4.62 4.66
N HIS A 65 -0.94 5.65 4.13
CA HIS A 65 -2.36 5.87 4.40
C HIS A 65 -3.19 4.71 3.82
N PRO A 66 -4.20 4.20 4.55
CA PRO A 66 -5.11 3.15 4.08
C PRO A 66 -5.68 3.43 2.68
N GLU A 67 -5.88 4.71 2.37
CA GLU A 67 -6.44 5.22 1.12
C GLU A 67 -5.48 5.06 -0.06
N ASP A 68 -4.17 5.15 0.18
CA ASP A 68 -3.15 5.01 -0.87
C ASP A 68 -3.01 3.55 -1.31
N TYR A 69 -3.16 2.58 -0.39
CA TYR A 69 -3.13 1.15 -0.74
C TYR A 69 -4.24 0.72 -1.71
N LEU A 70 -5.35 1.47 -1.74
CA LEU A 70 -6.52 1.19 -2.59
C LEU A 70 -6.55 2.08 -3.85
N ALA A 71 -5.52 2.91 -4.05
CA ALA A 71 -5.50 3.83 -5.16
C ALA A 71 -5.34 3.09 -6.50
N ASP A 72 -6.34 3.21 -7.36
CA ASP A 72 -6.40 2.55 -8.66
C ASP A 72 -5.34 3.11 -9.63
N LEU A 73 -4.83 2.24 -10.50
CA LEU A 73 -3.90 2.64 -11.54
C LEU A 73 -4.65 3.48 -12.60
N LYS A 74 -4.09 4.65 -12.97
CA LYS A 74 -4.68 5.48 -14.04
C LYS A 74 -4.79 4.66 -15.34
N VAL A 75 -5.85 4.91 -16.11
CA VAL A 75 -6.15 4.20 -17.37
C VAL A 75 -4.95 4.18 -18.32
N TRP A 76 -4.24 5.30 -18.45
CA TRP A 76 -3.06 5.37 -19.32
C TRP A 76 -1.94 4.42 -18.89
N HIS A 77 -1.68 4.27 -17.59
CA HIS A 77 -0.70 3.30 -17.10
C HIS A 77 -1.15 1.85 -17.38
N LYS A 78 -2.46 1.56 -17.30
CA LYS A 78 -3.01 0.24 -17.66
C LYS A 78 -2.75 -0.08 -19.13
N VAL A 79 -2.91 0.91 -20.02
CA VAL A 79 -2.56 0.79 -21.45
C VAL A 79 -1.06 0.53 -21.63
N VAL A 80 -0.20 1.32 -20.96
CA VAL A 80 1.26 1.15 -21.05
C VAL A 80 1.68 -0.24 -20.57
N PHE A 81 1.20 -0.72 -19.42
CA PHE A 81 1.54 -2.06 -18.92
C PHE A 81 0.98 -3.18 -19.80
N PHE A 82 -0.17 -2.98 -20.44
CA PHE A 82 -0.70 -3.95 -21.37
C PHE A 82 0.15 -4.08 -22.65
N ILE A 83 0.71 -2.95 -23.12
CA ILE A 83 1.57 -2.90 -24.30
C ILE A 83 3.00 -3.33 -23.98
N VAL A 84 3.53 -2.97 -22.81
CA VAL A 84 4.92 -3.25 -22.42
C VAL A 84 4.98 -4.59 -21.70
N TRP A 85 5.20 -5.66 -22.46
CA TRP A 85 5.48 -6.98 -21.89
C TRP A 85 6.98 -7.12 -21.62
N ILE A 86 7.43 -6.87 -20.39
CA ILE A 86 8.78 -7.26 -20.00
C ILE A 86 8.67 -8.41 -18.99
N PRO A 87 8.96 -9.66 -19.41
CA PRO A 87 8.77 -10.86 -18.58
C PRO A 87 9.48 -10.81 -17.22
N ASN A 88 10.52 -9.97 -17.09
CA ASN A 88 11.36 -9.85 -15.90
C ASN A 88 11.10 -8.57 -15.05
N PHE A 89 10.17 -7.70 -15.44
CA PHE A 89 9.91 -6.45 -14.69
C PHE A 89 9.05 -6.61 -13.44
N SER A 90 8.45 -7.79 -13.23
CA SER A 90 7.54 -8.02 -12.09
C SER A 90 8.26 -7.92 -10.74
N SER A 91 9.54 -8.30 -10.64
CA SER A 91 10.30 -8.28 -9.38
C SER A 91 10.78 -6.88 -8.98
N SER A 92 11.17 -6.05 -9.95
CA SER A 92 11.64 -4.68 -9.70
C SER A 92 10.49 -3.72 -9.43
N ILE A 93 9.39 -3.81 -10.19
CA ILE A 93 8.16 -3.04 -9.91
C ILE A 93 7.61 -3.43 -8.55
N ARG A 94 7.57 -4.73 -8.23
CA ARG A 94 7.10 -5.19 -6.93
C ARG A 94 7.93 -4.64 -5.77
N ARG A 95 9.25 -4.49 -5.91
CA ARG A 95 10.09 -3.89 -4.86
C ARG A 95 9.91 -2.38 -4.74
N ALA A 96 9.85 -1.66 -5.86
CA ALA A 96 9.62 -0.21 -5.85
C ALA A 96 8.23 0.14 -5.30
N VAL A 97 7.20 -0.62 -5.67
CA VAL A 97 5.81 -0.34 -5.32
C VAL A 97 5.44 -0.85 -3.91
N ILE A 98 6.12 -1.88 -3.39
CA ILE A 98 5.96 -2.29 -1.99
C ILE A 98 6.58 -1.25 -1.03
N GLY A 99 7.64 -0.55 -1.45
CA GLY A 99 8.25 0.52 -0.65
C GLY A 99 7.32 1.71 -0.41
N ASP A 100 6.44 2.00 -1.37
CA ASP A 100 5.55 3.17 -1.35
C ASP A 100 4.10 2.84 -0.90
N GLY A 101 3.81 1.62 -0.43
CA GLY A 101 2.45 1.22 0.01
C GLY A 101 1.45 0.92 -1.10
N ASP A 102 1.85 1.02 -2.36
CA ASP A 102 0.96 0.96 -3.53
C ASP A 102 0.65 -0.49 -4.00
N ILE A 103 0.36 -1.41 -3.07
CA ILE A 103 0.23 -2.86 -3.33
C ILE A 103 -0.79 -3.16 -4.45
N LEU A 104 -1.92 -2.46 -4.49
CA LEU A 104 -2.95 -2.65 -5.52
C LEU A 104 -2.43 -2.27 -6.91
N ARG A 105 -1.72 -1.14 -7.03
CA ARG A 105 -1.15 -0.69 -8.31
C ARG A 105 -0.15 -1.70 -8.86
N ALA A 106 0.68 -2.32 -8.01
CA ALA A 106 1.59 -3.39 -8.42
C ALA A 106 0.84 -4.62 -8.94
N GLN A 107 -0.22 -5.05 -8.25
CA GLN A 107 -1.03 -6.20 -8.68
C GLN A 107 -1.71 -5.94 -10.02
N GLN A 108 -2.28 -4.74 -10.19
CA GLN A 108 -2.89 -4.32 -11.44
C GLN A 108 -1.86 -4.23 -12.56
N ALA A 109 -0.70 -3.59 -12.34
CA ALA A 109 0.36 -3.51 -13.33
C ALA A 109 0.79 -4.91 -13.81
N ASN A 110 1.01 -5.84 -12.87
CA ASN A 110 1.35 -7.22 -13.19
C ASN A 110 0.24 -7.94 -13.96
N TYR A 111 -1.02 -7.74 -13.58
CA TYR A 111 -2.17 -8.29 -14.29
C TYR A 111 -2.24 -7.79 -15.75
N TYR A 112 -2.12 -6.48 -15.99
CA TYR A 112 -2.12 -5.92 -17.35
C TYR A 112 -0.91 -6.38 -18.17
N MET A 113 0.28 -6.49 -17.58
CA MET A 113 1.46 -7.03 -18.28
C MET A 113 1.27 -8.49 -18.70
N VAL A 114 0.80 -9.35 -17.79
CA VAL A 114 0.63 -10.79 -18.08
C VAL A 114 -0.48 -11.01 -19.11
N THR A 115 -1.62 -10.34 -18.93
CA THR A 115 -2.75 -10.44 -19.88
C THR A 115 -2.40 -9.83 -21.24
N GLY A 116 -1.67 -8.71 -21.25
CA GLY A 116 -1.11 -8.09 -22.45
C GLY A 116 -0.22 -9.05 -23.24
N PHE A 117 0.73 -9.71 -22.55
CA PHE A 117 1.60 -10.72 -23.14
C PHE A 117 0.79 -11.87 -23.78
N PHE A 118 -0.12 -12.50 -23.05
CA PHE A 118 -0.91 -13.61 -23.61
C PHE A 118 -1.84 -13.17 -24.74
N SER A 119 -2.50 -12.01 -24.60
CA SER A 119 -3.38 -11.48 -25.63
C SER A 119 -2.65 -11.17 -26.93
N LEU A 120 -1.37 -10.79 -26.86
CA LEU A 120 -0.54 -10.58 -28.04
C LEU A 120 -0.35 -11.88 -28.83
N PHE A 121 -0.02 -12.99 -28.17
CA PHE A 121 0.11 -14.28 -28.87
C PHE A 121 -1.21 -14.75 -29.46
N ILE A 122 -2.31 -14.54 -28.75
CA ILE A 122 -3.66 -14.88 -29.23
C ILE A 122 -4.00 -14.03 -30.46
N ALA A 123 -3.77 -12.71 -30.40
CA ALA A 123 -4.05 -11.81 -31.51
C ALA A 123 -3.16 -12.11 -32.73
N ALA A 124 -1.86 -12.36 -32.53
CA ALA A 124 -0.95 -12.73 -33.61
C ALA A 124 -1.31 -14.09 -34.23
N GLY A 125 -1.67 -15.07 -33.40
CA GLY A 125 -2.15 -16.37 -33.86
C GLY A 125 -3.43 -16.24 -34.67
N ALA A 126 -4.41 -15.48 -34.18
CA ALA A 126 -5.68 -15.26 -34.88
C ALA A 126 -5.51 -14.49 -36.21
N ASP A 127 -4.64 -13.48 -36.25
CA ASP A 127 -4.33 -12.71 -37.46
C ASP A 127 -3.79 -13.60 -38.59
N SER A 128 -3.02 -14.65 -38.26
CA SER A 128 -2.49 -15.59 -39.25
C SER A 128 -3.57 -16.39 -40.02
N TYR A 129 -4.81 -16.44 -39.51
CA TYR A 129 -5.94 -17.13 -40.15
C TYR A 129 -6.95 -16.18 -40.80
N LEU A 130 -6.80 -14.86 -40.63
CA LEU A 130 -7.74 -13.87 -41.13
C LEU A 130 -7.19 -13.17 -42.38
N PRO A 131 -8.03 -12.87 -43.38
CA PRO A 131 -7.60 -12.06 -44.52
C PRO A 131 -7.44 -10.59 -44.11
N GLY A 132 -6.23 -10.04 -44.29
CA GLY A 132 -5.89 -8.65 -43.96
C GLY A 132 -5.21 -8.50 -42.60
N THR A 133 -4.83 -7.26 -42.24
CA THR A 133 -4.14 -6.96 -40.97
C THR A 133 -5.16 -6.59 -39.89
N TRP A 134 -5.70 -7.60 -39.21
CA TRP A 134 -6.66 -7.45 -38.10
C TRP A 134 -6.00 -7.39 -36.73
N PHE A 135 -4.70 -7.70 -36.65
CA PHE A 135 -3.93 -7.74 -35.41
C PHE A 135 -4.19 -6.56 -34.47
N PRO A 136 -4.10 -5.27 -34.87
CA PRO A 136 -4.31 -4.16 -33.94
C PRO A 136 -5.74 -4.11 -33.38
N ALA A 137 -6.74 -4.46 -34.19
CA ALA A 137 -8.14 -4.47 -33.78
C ALA A 137 -8.45 -5.60 -32.80
N LEU A 138 -7.91 -6.80 -33.06
CA LEU A 138 -8.02 -7.94 -32.17
C LEU A 138 -7.35 -7.67 -30.82
N TRP A 139 -6.16 -7.08 -30.85
CA TRP A 139 -5.41 -6.78 -29.65
C TRP A 139 -6.04 -5.66 -28.82
N ALA A 140 -6.55 -4.60 -29.47
CA ALA A 140 -7.32 -3.56 -28.80
C ALA A 140 -8.62 -4.09 -28.18
N THR A 141 -9.30 -5.03 -28.86
CA THR A 141 -10.48 -5.69 -28.32
C THR A 141 -10.13 -6.53 -27.09
N ALA A 142 -9.01 -7.25 -27.11
CA ALA A 142 -8.52 -7.98 -25.95
C ALA A 142 -8.26 -7.06 -24.75
N PHE A 143 -7.66 -5.88 -24.98
CA PHE A 143 -7.49 -4.87 -23.92
C PHE A 143 -8.83 -4.46 -23.30
N LEU A 144 -9.85 -4.17 -24.12
CA LEU A 144 -11.17 -3.79 -23.63
C LEU A 144 -11.80 -4.89 -22.77
N LEU A 145 -11.71 -6.14 -23.19
CA LEU A 145 -12.22 -7.29 -22.41
C LEU A 145 -11.49 -7.42 -21.07
N VAL A 146 -10.16 -7.34 -21.09
CA VAL A 146 -9.32 -7.38 -19.88
C VAL A 146 -9.65 -6.24 -18.92
N TYR A 147 -9.83 -5.03 -19.46
CA TYR A 147 -10.17 -3.83 -18.68
C TYR A 147 -11.56 -3.92 -18.05
N LEU A 148 -12.56 -4.40 -18.78
CA LEU A 148 -13.91 -4.61 -18.25
C LEU A 148 -13.92 -5.68 -17.15
N PHE A 149 -13.19 -6.78 -17.36
CA PHE A 149 -13.04 -7.83 -16.36
C PHE A 149 -12.32 -7.33 -15.09
N ASP A 150 -11.28 -6.51 -15.27
CA ASP A 150 -10.55 -5.89 -14.17
C ASP A 150 -11.47 -5.02 -13.30
N ARG A 151 -12.23 -4.13 -13.96
CA ARG A 151 -13.16 -3.22 -13.30
C ARG A 151 -14.33 -3.93 -12.61
N GLY A 152 -14.83 -5.01 -13.21
CA GLY A 152 -16.01 -5.74 -12.71
C GLY A 152 -15.71 -6.72 -11.58
N TYR A 153 -14.61 -7.47 -11.69
CA TYR A 153 -14.34 -8.64 -10.85
C TYR A 153 -12.98 -8.58 -10.16
N ASN A 154 -11.91 -8.39 -10.93
CA ASN A 154 -10.54 -8.52 -10.42
C ASN A 154 -10.24 -7.50 -9.32
N ARG A 155 -10.66 -6.24 -9.52
CA ARG A 155 -10.46 -5.15 -8.57
C ARG A 155 -11.07 -5.47 -7.21
N LYS A 156 -12.35 -5.85 -7.17
CA LYS A 156 -13.05 -6.17 -5.91
C LYS A 156 -12.38 -7.30 -5.16
N ARG A 157 -11.88 -8.31 -5.89
CA ARG A 157 -11.13 -9.42 -5.31
C ARG A 157 -9.79 -8.96 -4.72
N GLN A 158 -9.05 -8.13 -5.43
CA GLN A 158 -7.77 -7.59 -4.97
C GLN A 158 -7.94 -6.70 -3.73
N GLU A 159 -8.93 -5.81 -3.72
CA GLU A 159 -9.28 -4.97 -2.56
C GLU A 159 -9.60 -5.84 -1.34
N HIS A 160 -10.44 -6.86 -1.50
CA HIS A 160 -10.80 -7.77 -0.42
C HIS A 160 -9.60 -8.61 0.09
N ASP A 161 -8.71 -9.06 -0.80
CA ASP A 161 -7.51 -9.80 -0.41
C ASP A 161 -6.49 -8.92 0.33
N ILE A 162 -6.39 -7.64 -0.04
CA ILE A 162 -5.57 -6.64 0.67
C ILE A 162 -6.17 -6.35 2.03
N GLN A 163 -7.48 -6.07 2.11
CA GLN A 163 -8.18 -5.81 3.37
C GLN A 163 -8.00 -6.97 4.35
N LYS A 164 -8.17 -8.22 3.88
CA LYS A 164 -7.91 -9.41 4.71
C LYS A 164 -6.49 -9.50 5.25
N ARG A 165 -5.48 -9.05 4.49
CA ARG A 165 -4.08 -9.07 4.94
C ARG A 165 -3.81 -7.98 5.97
N VAL A 166 -4.42 -6.81 5.80
CA VAL A 166 -4.37 -5.72 6.78
C VAL A 166 -5.05 -6.15 8.08
N ASP A 167 -6.28 -6.67 7.99
CA ASP A 167 -7.06 -7.12 9.15
C ASP A 167 -6.37 -8.29 9.89
N LYS A 168 -5.77 -9.24 9.16
CA LYS A 168 -5.05 -10.38 9.75
C LYS A 168 -3.74 -9.96 10.42
N LYS A 169 -3.08 -8.91 9.91
CA LYS A 169 -1.90 -8.34 10.56
C LYS A 169 -2.28 -7.53 11.78
N GLY A 170 -3.48 -6.94 11.82
CA GLY A 170 -3.91 -6.08 12.92
C GLY A 170 -3.00 -4.87 13.13
N PRO A 171 -3.44 -3.86 13.91
CA PRO A 171 -2.58 -2.76 14.30
C PRO A 171 -1.40 -3.17 15.21
N SER A 172 -1.29 -4.44 15.60
CA SER A 172 -0.32 -4.95 16.58
C SER A 172 0.81 -5.82 16.02
N SER A 173 0.83 -6.22 14.74
CA SER A 173 1.94 -7.04 14.18
C SER A 173 3.03 -6.28 13.43
N ASN A 174 3.04 -4.94 13.54
CA ASN A 174 4.22 -4.13 13.22
C ASN A 174 5.07 -3.83 14.47
N PHE A 175 4.74 -4.43 15.61
CA PHE A 175 5.68 -4.58 16.72
C PHE A 175 6.38 -5.92 16.53
N PHE A 176 7.71 -5.89 16.51
CA PHE A 176 8.69 -6.98 16.28
C PHE A 176 9.27 -7.08 14.87
#